data_AF-A0A7C5AD87-F1
#
_entry.id   AF-A0A7C5AD87-F1
#
_cell.length_a   1.000
_cell.length_b   1.000
_cell.length_c   1.000
_cell.angle_alpha   90.00
_cell.angle_beta   90.00
_cell.angle_gamma   90.00
#
_symmetry.space_group_name_H-M   'P 1'
#
loop_
_entity.id
_entity.type
_entity.pdbx_description
1 polymer ?
#
loop_
_entity_poly.entity_id
_entity_poly.type
_entity_poly.pdbx_seq_one_letter_code
_entity_poly.pdbx_strand_id
1 'polypeptide(L)'
;MVKNHNSQGFTLIELMIVVAIIAIIAAIAVPNLLSARLAANESNAISTLRNLVSAQAQFQQSGSIDADQDGTGEYGFFGDLAGAYTLDSHGGPANANTLQPPVLPASFRSPAATGVLTRGGYCFLIYLPDSNGQGQTEDGVGNALLAVADADNCELAWACYAWPANLGNTGNRAFFVNQQGEILFSATAAQANNYDGAANAPAAEAAFAAGTAAGDIMQTIDPGNAAADGAVWVTLQ
;
A
#
# COMPACT_ATOMS: atom_id res chain seq x y z
N MET A 1 31.84 -49.40 -44.40
CA MET A 1 30.65 -48.58 -44.09
C MET A 1 31.09 -47.47 -43.15
N VAL A 2 31.38 -46.27 -43.68
CA VAL A 2 31.87 -45.12 -42.91
C VAL A 2 30.74 -44.09 -42.85
N LYS A 3 30.26 -43.78 -41.64
CA LYS A 3 29.38 -42.63 -41.38
C LYS A 3 30.27 -41.40 -41.17
N ASN A 4 30.20 -40.44 -42.08
CA ASN A 4 30.79 -39.12 -41.90
C ASN A 4 30.05 -38.40 -40.76
N HIS A 5 30.76 -38.04 -39.69
CA HIS A 5 30.29 -37.08 -38.70
C HIS A 5 30.90 -35.73 -39.05
N ASN A 6 30.12 -34.89 -39.72
CA ASN A 6 30.48 -33.51 -40.03
C ASN A 6 30.28 -32.65 -38.77
N SER A 7 31.17 -32.80 -37.80
CA SER A 7 31.18 -31.98 -36.58
C SER A 7 31.76 -30.61 -36.93
N GLN A 8 30.91 -29.66 -37.33
CA GLN A 8 31.30 -28.26 -37.45
C GLN A 8 31.52 -27.70 -36.05
N GLY A 9 32.78 -27.37 -35.72
CA GLY A 9 33.14 -26.74 -34.46
C GLY A 9 32.84 -25.24 -34.49
N PHE A 10 32.30 -24.72 -33.39
CA PHE A 10 32.08 -23.28 -33.18
C PHE A 10 33.42 -22.57 -33.02
N THR A 11 33.67 -21.50 -33.77
CA THR A 11 34.92 -20.74 -33.64
C THR A 11 34.87 -19.77 -32.46
N LEU A 12 36.03 -19.48 -31.88
CA LEU A 12 36.14 -18.46 -30.82
C LEU A 12 35.70 -17.07 -31.32
N ILE A 13 35.94 -16.74 -32.59
CA ILE A 13 35.56 -15.44 -33.15
C ILE A 13 34.05 -15.30 -33.30
N GLU A 14 33.34 -16.37 -33.67
CA GLU A 14 31.87 -16.38 -33.70
C GLU A 14 31.30 -16.14 -32.30
N LEU A 15 31.89 -16.75 -31.26
CA LEU A 15 31.48 -16.52 -29.89
C LEU A 15 31.71 -15.05 -29.46
N MET A 16 32.87 -14.48 -29.80
CA MET A 16 33.19 -13.10 -29.43
C MET A 16 32.23 -12.10 -30.05
N ILE A 17 31.87 -12.25 -31.32
CA ILE A 17 30.91 -11.36 -31.99
C ILE A 17 29.53 -11.48 -31.36
N VAL A 18 29.08 -12.69 -31.06
CA VAL A 18 27.77 -12.91 -30.41
C VAL A 18 27.71 -12.23 -29.05
N VAL A 19 28.74 -12.39 -28.21
CA VAL A 19 28.80 -11.74 -26.90
C VAL A 19 28.86 -10.21 -27.03
N ALA A 20 29.59 -9.68 -28.02
CA ALA A 20 29.67 -8.24 -28.27
C ALA A 20 28.30 -7.65 -28.65
N ILE A 21 27.54 -8.31 -29.51
CA ILE A 21 26.19 -7.86 -29.91
C ILE A 21 25.22 -7.92 -28.72
N ILE A 22 25.23 -9.01 -27.95
CA ILE A 22 24.40 -9.14 -26.74
C ILE A 22 24.73 -8.03 -25.73
N ALA A 23 26.02 -7.69 -25.55
CA ALA A 23 26.43 -6.63 -24.63
C ALA A 23 25.90 -5.25 -25.04
N ILE A 24 25.90 -4.92 -26.34
CA ILE A 24 25.35 -3.66 -26.86
C ILE A 24 23.84 -3.59 -26.63
N ILE A 25 23.11 -4.67 -26.94
CA ILE A 25 21.66 -4.73 -26.72
C ILE A 25 21.33 -4.61 -25.24
N ALA A 26 22.03 -5.36 -24.38
CA ALA A 26 21.81 -5.34 -22.93
C ALA A 26 22.05 -3.95 -22.33
N ALA A 27 23.08 -3.22 -22.79
CA ALA A 27 23.39 -1.88 -22.29
C ALA A 27 22.24 -0.87 -22.48
N ILE A 28 21.44 -1.01 -23.54
CA ILE A 28 20.27 -0.14 -23.79
C ILE A 28 19.00 -0.73 -23.17
N ALA A 29 18.81 -2.04 -23.29
CA ALA A 29 17.57 -2.70 -22.88
C ALA A 29 17.41 -2.75 -21.35
N VAL A 30 18.49 -2.98 -20.59
CA VAL A 30 18.44 -3.10 -19.13
C VAL A 30 17.95 -1.82 -18.44
N PRO A 31 18.52 -0.62 -18.67
CA PRO A 31 18.05 0.60 -18.00
C PRO A 31 16.60 0.95 -18.36
N ASN A 32 16.21 0.74 -19.63
CA ASN A 32 14.84 0.95 -20.08
C ASN A 32 13.85 -0.02 -19.41
N LEU A 33 14.23 -1.30 -19.29
CA LEU A 33 13.41 -2.30 -18.61
C LEU A 33 13.23 -1.99 -17.12
N LEU A 34 14.29 -1.51 -16.44
CA LEU A 34 14.20 -1.11 -15.04
C LEU A 34 13.24 0.07 -14.86
N SER A 35 13.37 1.11 -15.69
CA SER A 35 12.48 2.28 -15.65
C SER A 35 11.02 1.90 -15.93
N ALA A 36 10.79 1.01 -16.91
CA ALA A 36 9.45 0.51 -17.22
C ALA A 36 8.84 -0.31 -16.07
N ARG A 37 9.65 -1.10 -15.36
CA ARG A 37 9.20 -1.84 -14.17
C ARG A 37 8.82 -0.90 -13.02
N LEU A 38 9.62 0.13 -12.75
CA LEU A 38 9.30 1.14 -11.73
C LEU A 38 7.96 1.82 -12.02
N ALA A 39 7.76 2.29 -13.25
CA ALA A 39 6.50 2.92 -13.67
C ALA A 39 5.30 1.96 -13.59
N ALA A 40 5.50 0.68 -13.95
CA ALA A 40 4.45 -0.34 -13.84
C ALA A 40 4.05 -0.62 -12.38
N ASN A 41 5.03 -0.68 -11.48
CA ASN A 41 4.79 -0.86 -10.05
C ASN A 41 4.05 0.35 -9.45
N GLU A 42 4.48 1.58 -9.79
CA GLU A 42 3.78 2.81 -9.39
C GLU A 42 2.33 2.84 -9.88
N SER A 43 2.10 2.51 -11.16
CA SER A 43 0.75 2.43 -11.72
C SER A 43 -0.11 1.36 -11.03
N ASN A 44 0.48 0.23 -10.63
CA ASN A 44 -0.22 -0.82 -9.89
C ASN A 44 -0.57 -0.36 -8.47
N ALA A 45 0.34 0.36 -7.80
CA ALA A 45 0.10 0.92 -6.48
C ALA A 45 -1.05 1.92 -6.50
N ILE A 46 -1.04 2.87 -7.45
CA ILE A 46 -2.12 3.85 -7.62
C ILE A 46 -3.47 3.14 -7.91
N SER A 47 -3.48 2.15 -8.80
CA SER A 47 -4.69 1.36 -9.10
C SER A 47 -5.21 0.62 -7.86
N THR A 48 -4.29 0.07 -7.07
CA THR A 48 -4.61 -0.59 -5.80
C THR A 48 -5.25 0.39 -4.81
N LEU A 49 -4.69 1.59 -4.65
CA LEU A 49 -5.27 2.64 -3.80
C LEU A 49 -6.68 3.05 -4.24
N ARG A 50 -6.93 3.22 -5.55
CA ARG A 50 -8.28 3.52 -6.07
C ARG A 50 -9.30 2.41 -5.76
N ASN A 51 -8.86 1.15 -5.88
CA ASN A 51 -9.69 0.01 -5.50
C ASN A 51 -9.98 0.01 -3.99
N LEU A 52 -9.01 0.41 -3.16
CA LEU A 52 -9.22 0.51 -1.72
C LEU A 52 -10.22 1.60 -1.35
N VAL A 53 -10.16 2.78 -1.97
CA VAL A 53 -11.18 3.82 -1.77
C VAL A 53 -12.59 3.30 -2.05
N SER A 54 -12.75 2.61 -3.17
CA SER A 54 -14.04 2.02 -3.54
C SER A 54 -14.49 0.93 -2.57
N ALA A 55 -13.55 0.09 -2.12
CA ALA A 55 -13.83 -0.99 -1.18
C ALA A 55 -14.18 -0.47 0.22
N GLN A 56 -13.51 0.57 0.70
CA GLN A 56 -13.83 1.25 1.96
C GLN A 56 -15.22 1.86 1.92
N ALA A 57 -15.54 2.60 0.85
CA ALA A 57 -16.88 3.18 0.69
C ALA A 57 -17.97 2.10 0.64
N GLN A 58 -17.73 0.99 -0.06
CA GLN A 58 -18.67 -0.14 -0.10
C GLN A 58 -18.82 -0.81 1.27
N PHE A 59 -17.71 -0.99 1.99
CA PHE A 59 -17.69 -1.59 3.33
C PHE A 59 -18.48 -0.74 4.32
N GLN A 60 -18.19 0.55 4.38
CA GLN A 60 -18.89 1.53 5.21
C GLN A 60 -20.40 1.56 4.92
N GLN A 61 -20.78 1.65 3.64
CA GLN A 61 -22.20 1.69 3.23
C GLN A 61 -22.96 0.40 3.55
N SER A 62 -22.25 -0.73 3.67
CA SER A 62 -22.88 -2.00 4.02
C SER A 62 -23.24 -2.11 5.50
N GLY A 63 -22.67 -1.25 6.36
CA GLY A 63 -22.82 -1.35 7.82
C GLY A 63 -22.39 -2.72 8.35
N SER A 64 -21.37 -3.34 7.72
CA SER A 64 -20.93 -4.69 8.12
C SER A 64 -20.29 -4.71 9.50
N ILE A 65 -19.69 -3.59 9.89
CA ILE A 65 -19.36 -3.25 11.27
C ILE A 65 -20.22 -2.01 11.59
N ASP A 66 -20.73 -2.01 12.81
CA ASP A 66 -21.45 -0.92 13.49
C ASP A 66 -21.33 -1.26 14.99
N ALA A 67 -20.25 -0.76 15.61
CA ALA A 67 -19.81 -1.19 16.92
C ALA A 67 -20.61 -0.55 18.06
N ASP A 68 -21.05 0.69 17.87
CA ASP A 68 -21.83 1.45 18.85
C ASP A 68 -23.36 1.35 18.61
N GLN A 69 -23.77 0.73 17.49
CA GLN A 69 -25.16 0.46 17.11
C GLN A 69 -25.97 1.71 16.81
N ASP A 70 -25.33 2.75 16.28
CA ASP A 70 -25.99 3.99 15.90
C ASP A 70 -26.64 3.91 14.49
N GLY A 71 -26.29 2.87 13.71
CA GLY A 71 -26.78 2.62 12.36
C GLY A 71 -25.87 3.15 11.24
N THR A 72 -24.69 3.66 11.57
CA THR A 72 -23.64 4.10 10.66
C THR A 72 -22.56 3.04 10.59
N GLY A 73 -22.05 2.76 9.39
CA GLY A 73 -20.95 1.80 9.24
C GLY A 73 -19.59 2.46 9.39
N GLU A 74 -18.62 1.74 9.93
CA GLU A 74 -17.23 2.19 10.00
C GLU A 74 -16.38 1.74 8.80
N TYR A 75 -15.24 2.40 8.61
CA TYR A 75 -14.15 1.90 7.75
C TYR A 75 -13.42 0.74 8.42
N GLY A 76 -12.71 -0.07 7.61
CA GLY A 76 -12.06 -1.30 8.09
C GLY A 76 -10.58 -1.42 7.72
N PHE A 77 -9.90 -2.38 8.34
CA PHE A 77 -8.55 -2.79 7.94
C PHE A 77 -8.58 -3.79 6.77
N PHE A 78 -7.42 -4.11 6.20
CA PHE A 78 -7.33 -5.08 5.11
C PHE A 78 -7.96 -6.44 5.47
N GLY A 79 -7.78 -6.89 6.71
CA GLY A 79 -8.42 -8.07 7.26
C GLY A 79 -9.95 -8.07 7.14
N ASP A 80 -10.58 -6.96 7.54
CA ASP A 80 -12.04 -6.79 7.53
C ASP A 80 -12.57 -6.78 6.09
N LEU A 81 -11.95 -5.95 5.24
CA LEU A 81 -12.33 -5.83 3.83
C LEU A 81 -12.17 -7.15 3.07
N ALA A 82 -11.19 -7.98 3.45
CA ALA A 82 -10.94 -9.29 2.83
C ALA A 82 -11.73 -10.45 3.46
N GLY A 83 -12.63 -10.17 4.41
CA GLY A 83 -13.40 -11.17 5.15
C GLY A 83 -12.51 -12.22 5.82
N ALA A 84 -11.36 -11.80 6.34
CA ALA A 84 -10.37 -12.68 6.95
C ALA A 84 -10.71 -13.05 8.38
N TYR A 85 -11.37 -12.13 9.07
CA TYR A 85 -11.66 -12.19 10.48
C TYR A 85 -13.16 -12.04 10.71
N THR A 86 -13.62 -12.43 11.90
CA THR A 86 -14.98 -12.17 12.36
C THR A 86 -15.16 -10.66 12.50
N LEU A 87 -16.31 -10.12 12.11
CA LEU A 87 -16.65 -8.67 12.10
C LEU A 87 -16.79 -8.06 13.51
N ASP A 88 -16.25 -8.73 14.51
CA ASP A 88 -16.32 -8.40 15.93
C ASP A 88 -14.93 -8.00 16.40
N SER A 89 -14.65 -6.69 16.50
CA SER A 89 -13.46 -6.18 17.21
C SER A 89 -13.48 -4.70 17.59
N HIS A 90 -14.44 -3.88 17.13
CA HIS A 90 -14.49 -2.44 17.42
C HIS A 90 -15.32 -2.07 18.68
N GLY A 91 -15.71 -3.05 19.51
CA GLY A 91 -16.42 -2.83 20.79
C GLY A 91 -17.91 -3.19 20.82
N GLY A 92 -18.48 -3.58 19.68
CA GLY A 92 -19.85 -4.13 19.57
C GLY A 92 -19.99 -5.58 20.04
N PRO A 93 -21.22 -6.13 20.14
CA PRO A 93 -21.43 -7.52 20.54
C PRO A 93 -20.80 -8.48 19.54
N ALA A 94 -20.24 -9.56 20.06
CA ALA A 94 -19.49 -10.53 19.28
C ALA A 94 -20.29 -11.19 18.15
N ASN A 95 -20.15 -10.66 16.93
CA ASN A 95 -20.69 -11.24 15.72
C ASN A 95 -19.68 -12.24 15.15
N ALA A 96 -19.93 -13.55 15.34
CA ALA A 96 -19.09 -14.63 14.83
C ALA A 96 -19.08 -14.77 13.28
N ASN A 97 -19.61 -13.79 12.55
CA ASN A 97 -19.72 -13.80 11.11
C ASN A 97 -18.55 -13.03 10.49
N THR A 98 -17.93 -13.61 9.46
CA THR A 98 -16.98 -12.90 8.60
C THR A 98 -17.71 -12.11 7.52
N LEU A 99 -17.07 -11.11 6.92
CA LEU A 99 -17.64 -10.38 5.77
C LEU A 99 -17.98 -11.33 4.61
N GLN A 100 -19.25 -11.40 4.22
CA GLN A 100 -19.71 -12.26 3.13
C GLN A 100 -20.74 -11.54 2.24
N PRO A 101 -20.47 -11.36 0.93
CA PRO A 101 -19.19 -11.62 0.25
C PRO A 101 -18.11 -10.59 0.65
N PRO A 102 -16.81 -10.95 0.62
CA PRO A 102 -15.74 -10.00 0.90
C PRO A 102 -15.65 -8.92 -0.18
N VAL A 103 -15.31 -7.69 0.20
CA VAL A 103 -15.15 -6.55 -0.73
C VAL A 103 -13.75 -6.53 -1.37
N LEU A 104 -12.75 -7.12 -0.72
CA LEU A 104 -11.41 -7.34 -1.27
C LEU A 104 -11.08 -8.83 -1.37
N PRO A 105 -10.25 -9.24 -2.35
CA PRO A 105 -9.79 -10.61 -2.43
C PRO A 105 -8.82 -10.94 -1.28
N ALA A 106 -8.75 -12.22 -0.91
CA ALA A 106 -7.89 -12.70 0.17
C ALA A 106 -6.38 -12.37 0.00
N SER A 107 -5.93 -11.99 -1.20
CA SER A 107 -4.56 -11.49 -1.43
C SER A 107 -4.25 -10.16 -0.76
N PHE A 108 -5.25 -9.44 -0.25
CA PHE A 108 -5.07 -8.20 0.50
C PHE A 108 -4.83 -8.42 1.98
N ARG A 109 -4.97 -9.65 2.48
CA ARG A 109 -4.72 -9.96 3.89
C ARG A 109 -3.25 -9.67 4.20
N SER A 110 -2.98 -8.85 5.22
CA SER A 110 -1.62 -8.60 5.68
C SER A 110 -1.06 -9.90 6.30
N PRO A 111 0.10 -10.40 5.84
CA PRO A 111 0.75 -11.56 6.45
C PRO A 111 1.56 -11.20 7.70
N ALA A 112 1.68 -9.90 8.04
CA ALA A 112 2.59 -9.41 9.06
C ALA A 112 1.84 -8.80 10.25
N ALA A 113 2.37 -9.02 11.46
CA ALA A 113 1.89 -8.44 12.72
C ALA A 113 1.80 -6.89 12.69
N THR A 114 2.49 -6.25 11.74
CA THR A 114 2.55 -4.79 11.58
C THR A 114 1.42 -4.21 10.73
N GLY A 115 0.51 -5.03 10.18
CA GLY A 115 -0.56 -4.59 9.28
C GLY A 115 -0.10 -4.20 7.87
N VAL A 116 1.21 -4.30 7.58
CA VAL A 116 1.78 -3.92 6.28
C VAL A 116 1.58 -5.03 5.25
N LEU A 117 0.81 -4.70 4.20
CA LEU A 117 0.63 -5.54 3.03
C LEU A 117 1.70 -5.23 1.97
N THR A 118 2.43 -6.24 1.47
CA THR A 118 3.39 -6.03 0.36
C THR A 118 2.89 -6.69 -0.93
N ARG A 119 2.68 -5.90 -1.98
CA ARG A 119 2.18 -6.35 -3.29
C ARG A 119 2.68 -5.48 -4.43
N GLY A 120 3.04 -6.10 -5.55
CA GLY A 120 3.35 -5.36 -6.79
C GLY A 120 4.54 -4.40 -6.67
N GLY A 121 5.51 -4.73 -5.82
CA GLY A 121 6.67 -3.87 -5.55
C GLY A 121 6.41 -2.73 -4.55
N TYR A 122 5.22 -2.66 -3.95
CA TYR A 122 4.86 -1.64 -2.97
C TYR A 122 4.38 -2.28 -1.67
N CYS A 123 4.61 -1.58 -0.57
CA CYS A 123 4.02 -1.83 0.73
C CYS A 123 2.81 -0.91 0.91
N PHE A 124 1.79 -1.38 1.63
CA PHE A 124 0.56 -0.66 1.91
C PHE A 124 0.20 -0.81 3.38
N LEU A 125 -0.37 0.23 3.97
CA LEU A 125 -0.81 0.24 5.36
C LEU A 125 -2.05 1.12 5.49
N ILE A 126 -3.03 0.63 6.24
CA ILE A 126 -4.25 1.36 6.59
C ILE A 126 -4.12 1.82 8.05
N TYR A 127 -4.56 3.05 8.29
CA TYR A 127 -4.74 3.63 9.60
C TYR A 127 -6.21 3.94 9.85
N LEU A 128 -6.73 3.52 11.00
CA LEU A 128 -8.04 3.90 11.53
C LEU A 128 -7.87 4.68 12.84
N PRO A 129 -8.68 5.71 13.11
CA PRO A 129 -8.46 6.60 14.26
C PRO A 129 -8.92 5.99 15.60
N ASP A 130 -8.18 6.30 16.67
CA ASP A 130 -8.62 6.13 18.04
C ASP A 130 -9.52 7.29 18.51
N SER A 131 -9.97 7.27 19.76
CA SER A 131 -10.83 8.31 20.33
C SER A 131 -10.14 9.68 20.46
N ASN A 132 -8.81 9.71 20.38
CA ASN A 132 -7.98 10.91 20.32
C ASN A 132 -7.57 11.27 18.88
N GLY A 133 -8.09 10.57 17.86
CA GLY A 133 -7.74 10.74 16.45
C GLY A 133 -6.43 10.07 16.02
N GLN A 134 -5.76 9.33 16.90
CA GLN A 134 -4.49 8.66 16.64
C GLN A 134 -4.68 7.45 15.73
N GLY A 135 -4.03 7.44 14.58
CA GLY A 135 -4.08 6.36 13.61
C GLY A 135 -3.47 5.06 14.15
N GLN A 136 -4.29 4.02 14.18
CA GLN A 136 -3.93 2.66 14.57
C GLN A 136 -3.79 1.78 13.34
N THR A 137 -2.92 0.78 13.44
CA THR A 137 -2.70 -0.23 12.40
C THR A 137 -3.32 -1.56 12.81
N GLU A 138 -3.64 -2.39 11.82
CA GLU A 138 -4.00 -3.78 12.03
C GLU A 138 -2.88 -4.53 12.79
N ASP A 139 -3.19 -5.10 13.96
CA ASP A 139 -2.35 -6.12 14.58
C ASP A 139 -2.55 -7.42 13.80
N GLY A 140 -1.50 -7.93 13.15
CA GLY A 140 -1.58 -9.06 12.21
C GLY A 140 -1.94 -10.43 12.82
N VAL A 141 -2.62 -10.44 13.97
CA VAL A 141 -3.33 -11.59 14.54
C VAL A 141 -4.86 -11.46 14.38
N GLY A 142 -5.37 -10.31 13.91
CA GLY A 142 -6.77 -10.14 13.47
C GLY A 142 -7.84 -10.47 14.52
N ASN A 143 -7.50 -10.43 15.81
CA ASN A 143 -8.45 -10.69 16.91
C ASN A 143 -7.96 -10.18 18.27
N ALA A 144 -7.01 -9.25 18.31
CA ALA A 144 -6.71 -8.55 19.56
C ALA A 144 -7.53 -7.27 19.54
N LEU A 145 -8.61 -7.27 20.34
CA LEU A 145 -9.43 -6.13 20.75
C LEU A 145 -8.82 -4.80 20.30
N LEU A 146 -9.43 -4.14 19.31
CA LEU A 146 -9.15 -2.74 19.02
C LEU A 146 -9.65 -1.91 20.20
N ALA A 147 -8.93 -1.95 21.32
CA ALA A 147 -9.11 -1.00 22.41
C ALA A 147 -8.64 0.42 22.02
N VAL A 148 -8.37 0.64 20.73
CA VAL A 148 -7.71 1.83 20.20
C VAL A 148 -8.31 2.27 18.87
N ALA A 149 -9.33 1.62 18.28
CA ALA A 149 -10.07 2.24 17.16
C ALA A 149 -11.43 2.67 17.71
N ASP A 150 -11.82 3.92 17.45
CA ASP A 150 -13.03 4.53 17.99
C ASP A 150 -14.12 4.52 16.93
N ALA A 151 -15.30 3.98 17.27
CA ALA A 151 -16.40 3.76 16.32
C ALA A 151 -16.78 5.07 15.61
N ASP A 152 -17.11 6.11 16.38
CA ASP A 152 -17.48 7.45 15.89
C ASP A 152 -16.42 7.99 14.91
N ASN A 153 -15.13 7.94 15.29
CA ASN A 153 -14.08 8.46 14.43
C ASN A 153 -13.84 7.57 13.19
N CYS A 154 -14.02 6.25 13.30
CA CYS A 154 -13.85 5.30 12.20
C CYS A 154 -14.98 5.40 11.15
N GLU A 155 -16.08 6.07 11.43
CA GLU A 155 -17.08 6.46 10.43
C GLU A 155 -16.61 7.65 9.59
N LEU A 156 -15.76 8.49 10.17
CA LEU A 156 -15.41 9.80 9.61
C LEU A 156 -14.09 9.78 8.83
N ALA A 157 -13.14 8.94 9.23
CA ALA A 157 -11.81 8.97 8.66
C ALA A 157 -11.14 7.60 8.57
N TRP A 158 -10.32 7.48 7.54
CA TRP A 158 -9.30 6.45 7.38
C TRP A 158 -8.18 7.05 6.53
N ALA A 159 -6.98 6.48 6.67
CA ALA A 159 -5.85 6.84 5.84
C ALA A 159 -5.17 5.59 5.32
N CYS A 160 -4.62 5.66 4.11
CA CYS A 160 -3.77 4.60 3.59
C CYS A 160 -2.56 5.17 2.86
N TYR A 161 -1.41 4.57 3.15
CA TYR A 161 -0.16 4.88 2.49
C TYR A 161 0.26 3.71 1.62
N ALA A 162 0.92 4.03 0.50
CA ALA A 162 1.66 3.07 -0.30
C ALA A 162 3.09 3.56 -0.54
N TRP A 163 4.10 2.74 -0.29
CA TRP A 163 5.51 3.12 -0.49
C TRP A 163 6.35 1.98 -1.08
N PRO A 164 7.52 2.26 -1.66
CA PRO A 164 8.32 1.24 -2.31
C PRO A 164 8.74 0.11 -1.36
N ALA A 165 8.60 -1.14 -1.80
CA ALA A 165 9.08 -2.30 -1.03
C ALA A 165 10.63 -2.38 -1.00
N ASN A 166 11.27 -1.76 -2.00
CA ASN A 166 12.69 -1.50 -2.08
C ASN A 166 12.88 -0.19 -2.87
N LEU A 167 13.26 0.86 -2.17
CA LEU A 167 13.42 2.20 -2.73
C LEU A 167 14.49 2.22 -3.84
N GLY A 168 14.18 2.83 -4.98
CA GLY A 168 15.06 2.88 -6.15
C GLY A 168 14.97 1.65 -7.07
N ASN A 169 14.52 0.50 -6.55
CA ASN A 169 14.40 -0.74 -7.31
C ASN A 169 12.96 -1.08 -7.70
N THR A 170 12.01 -0.81 -6.80
CA THR A 170 10.60 -1.13 -6.98
C THR A 170 9.72 0.10 -7.14
N GLY A 171 10.18 1.25 -6.65
CA GLY A 171 9.49 2.53 -6.74
C GLY A 171 10.36 3.65 -6.19
N ASN A 172 10.00 4.90 -6.50
CA ASN A 172 10.74 6.09 -6.05
C ASN A 172 9.90 7.06 -5.21
N ARG A 173 8.58 6.86 -5.17
CA ARG A 173 7.62 7.78 -4.55
C ARG A 173 6.70 7.01 -3.62
N ALA A 174 6.28 7.68 -2.56
CA ALA A 174 5.19 7.22 -1.72
C ALA A 174 3.89 7.88 -2.17
N PHE A 175 2.77 7.23 -1.89
CA PHE A 175 1.42 7.65 -2.20
C PHE A 175 0.58 7.61 -0.94
N PHE A 176 -0.43 8.47 -0.91
CA PHE A 176 -1.37 8.60 0.19
C PHE A 176 -2.78 8.75 -0.36
N VAL A 177 -3.76 8.21 0.35
CA VAL A 177 -5.18 8.42 0.10
C VAL A 177 -5.94 8.35 1.42
N ASN A 178 -7.06 9.05 1.51
CA ASN A 178 -7.94 9.05 2.68
C ASN A 178 -9.42 8.96 2.23
N GLN A 179 -10.35 9.23 3.15
CA GLN A 179 -11.79 9.23 2.91
C GLN A 179 -12.26 10.20 1.81
N GLN A 180 -11.46 11.21 1.45
CA GLN A 180 -11.78 12.14 0.37
C GLN A 180 -11.56 11.49 -1.02
N GLY A 181 -10.83 10.37 -1.09
CA GLY A 181 -10.60 9.59 -2.31
C GLY A 181 -9.58 10.19 -3.29
N GLU A 182 -9.02 11.36 -2.99
CA GLU A 182 -7.95 11.99 -3.75
C GLU A 182 -6.61 11.29 -3.44
N ILE A 183 -5.88 10.90 -4.47
CA ILE A 183 -4.56 10.27 -4.31
C ILE A 183 -3.49 11.36 -4.36
N LEU A 184 -2.64 11.40 -3.35
CA LEU A 184 -1.47 12.25 -3.29
C LEU A 184 -0.22 11.41 -3.53
N PHE A 185 0.84 12.05 -4.02
CA PHE A 185 2.18 11.48 -4.04
C PHE A 185 3.17 12.44 -3.36
N SER A 186 4.21 11.88 -2.75
CA SER A 186 5.29 12.67 -2.18
C SER A 186 6.16 13.26 -3.30
N ALA A 187 6.13 14.60 -3.46
CA ALA A 187 6.95 15.34 -4.43
C ALA A 187 8.42 15.41 -4.00
N THR A 188 8.67 15.47 -2.70
CA THR A 188 9.99 15.17 -2.16
C THR A 188 10.21 13.65 -2.30
N ALA A 189 11.35 13.22 -2.81
CA ALA A 189 11.58 11.79 -3.02
C ALA A 189 11.34 11.02 -1.71
N ALA A 190 10.71 9.85 -1.79
CA ALA A 190 10.54 8.93 -0.65
C ALA A 190 11.87 8.64 0.09
N GLN A 191 12.99 8.88 -0.60
CA GLN A 191 14.36 8.83 -0.09
C GLN A 191 14.67 9.82 1.03
N ALA A 192 14.06 11.01 1.05
CA ALA A 192 14.30 11.99 2.11
C ALA A 192 13.77 11.49 3.47
N ASN A 193 12.61 10.82 3.45
CA ASN A 193 11.96 10.27 4.63
C ASN A 193 12.19 8.76 4.79
N ASN A 194 13.05 8.18 3.94
CA ASN A 194 13.44 6.77 3.95
C ASN A 194 12.26 5.78 3.96
N TYR A 195 11.21 6.04 3.18
CA TYR A 195 10.10 5.10 3.01
C TYR A 195 10.54 3.90 2.14
N ASP A 196 11.11 2.90 2.81
CA ASP A 196 11.74 1.75 2.18
C ASP A 196 11.38 0.43 2.89
N GLY A 197 10.59 -0.40 2.21
CA GLY A 197 10.23 -1.72 2.68
C GLY A 197 9.30 -1.73 3.88
N ALA A 198 8.88 -2.92 4.32
CA ALA A 198 7.83 -3.08 5.33
C ALA A 198 8.18 -2.56 6.73
N ALA A 199 9.47 -2.28 7.01
CA ALA A 199 9.93 -1.80 8.31
C ALA A 199 9.87 -0.27 8.44
N ASN A 200 9.84 0.48 7.32
CA ASN A 200 9.89 1.93 7.31
C ASN A 200 8.59 2.50 6.72
N ALA A 201 7.49 2.22 7.39
CA ALA A 201 6.19 2.79 7.03
C ALA A 201 6.17 4.31 7.32
N PRO A 202 5.47 5.11 6.50
CA PRO A 202 5.10 6.47 6.88
C PRO A 202 4.34 6.50 8.20
N ALA A 203 4.56 7.52 9.03
CA ALA A 203 3.72 7.75 10.21
C ALA A 203 2.29 8.08 9.79
N ALA A 204 1.31 7.90 10.69
CA ALA A 204 -0.10 8.06 10.37
C ALA A 204 -0.42 9.47 9.84
N GLU A 205 0.17 10.48 10.48
CA GLU A 205 0.01 11.90 10.17
C GLU A 205 0.89 12.39 9.02
N ALA A 206 1.74 11.54 8.41
CA ALA A 206 2.83 11.99 7.53
C ALA A 206 2.39 12.94 6.39
N ALA A 207 1.27 12.64 5.71
CA ALA A 207 0.73 13.46 4.63
C ALA A 207 -0.22 14.60 5.08
N PHE A 208 -0.49 14.72 6.37
CA PHE A 208 -1.37 15.74 6.93
C PHE A 208 -0.65 17.08 7.08
N ALA A 209 -1.40 18.17 7.23
CA ALA A 209 -0.83 19.52 7.28
C ALA A 209 0.26 19.65 8.35
N ALA A 210 1.30 20.45 8.09
CA ALA A 210 2.35 20.71 9.06
C ALA A 210 1.78 21.22 10.40
N GLY A 211 2.30 20.70 11.51
CA GLY A 211 1.82 21.01 12.86
C GLY A 211 0.69 20.11 13.36
N THR A 212 0.21 19.17 12.53
CA THR A 212 -0.64 18.06 12.99
C THR A 212 0.05 17.31 14.12
N ALA A 213 -0.71 16.96 15.16
CA ALA A 213 -0.17 16.19 16.28
C ALA A 213 0.32 14.82 15.79
N ALA A 214 1.41 14.33 16.38
CA ALA A 214 1.93 13.01 16.03
C ALA A 214 0.81 11.96 16.15
N GLY A 215 0.71 11.07 15.16
CA GLY A 215 -0.31 10.04 15.05
C GLY A 215 -1.71 10.52 14.61
N ASP A 216 -2.04 11.82 14.66
CA ASP A 216 -3.40 12.30 14.40
C ASP A 216 -3.75 12.26 12.89
N ILE A 217 -4.83 11.56 12.55
CA ILE A 217 -5.35 11.44 11.18
C ILE A 217 -6.72 12.10 10.98
N MET A 218 -7.21 12.83 11.99
CA MET A 218 -8.50 13.55 11.94
C MET A 218 -8.35 14.99 11.47
N GLN A 219 -7.10 15.45 11.26
CA GLN A 219 -6.81 16.79 10.78
C GLN A 219 -6.94 16.91 9.25
N THR A 220 -6.83 18.13 8.75
CA THR A 220 -6.87 18.41 7.31
C THR A 220 -5.53 18.11 6.64
N ILE A 221 -5.59 17.66 5.38
CA ILE A 221 -4.44 17.67 4.46
C ILE A 221 -4.28 19.06 3.83
N ASP A 222 -3.05 19.41 3.44
CA ASP A 222 -2.73 20.67 2.74
C ASP A 222 -1.82 20.40 1.52
N PRO A 223 -2.38 19.87 0.42
CA PRO A 223 -1.60 19.46 -0.74
C PRO A 223 -0.82 20.63 -1.37
N GLY A 224 0.46 20.41 -1.66
CA GLY A 224 1.37 21.40 -2.23
C GLY A 224 2.14 22.24 -1.21
N ASN A 225 1.78 22.14 0.07
CA ASN A 225 2.51 22.73 1.19
C ASN A 225 3.30 21.66 1.97
N ALA A 226 4.12 22.09 2.92
CA ALA A 226 4.84 21.17 3.79
C ALA A 226 3.85 20.40 4.69
N ALA A 227 3.99 19.07 4.73
CA ALA A 227 3.22 18.18 5.59
C ALA A 227 3.94 17.93 6.92
N ALA A 228 3.31 17.15 7.80
CA ALA A 228 3.83 16.83 9.13
C ALA A 228 5.19 16.09 9.08
N ASP A 229 5.43 15.30 8.04
CA ASP A 229 6.71 14.64 7.79
C ASP A 229 7.79 15.57 7.17
N GLY A 230 7.44 16.84 6.93
CA GLY A 230 8.30 17.83 6.27
C GLY A 230 8.44 17.66 4.75
N ALA A 231 7.83 16.64 4.15
CA ALA A 231 7.74 16.49 2.70
C ALA A 231 6.59 17.34 2.13
N VAL A 232 6.60 17.50 0.81
CA VAL A 232 5.48 18.12 0.09
C VAL A 232 4.68 17.02 -0.59
N TRP A 233 3.42 16.88 -0.21
CA TRP A 233 2.49 15.92 -0.82
C TRP A 233 1.62 16.65 -1.82
N VAL A 234 1.47 16.11 -3.03
CA VAL A 234 0.78 16.76 -4.14
C VAL A 234 -0.24 15.82 -4.77
N THR A 235 -1.37 16.38 -5.19
CA THR A 235 -2.41 15.65 -5.92
C THR A 235 -1.84 14.98 -7.17
N LEU A 236 -2.17 13.70 -7.32
CA LEU A 236 -1.95 12.97 -8.55
C LEU A 236 -3.00 13.40 -9.60
N GLN A 237 -2.54 14.09 -10.64
CA GLN A 237 -3.38 14.49 -11.79
C GLN A 237 -3.74 13.31 -12.71
#